data_AF-A0A2S2PDA4-F1
#
_entry.id   AF-A0A2S2PDA4-F1
#
_cell.length_a   1.000
_cell.length_b   1.000
_cell.length_c   1.000
_cell.angle_alpha   90.00
_cell.angle_beta   90.00
_cell.angle_gamma   90.00
#
_symmetry.space_group_name_H-M   'P 1'
#
loop_
_entity.id
_entity.type
_entity.pdbx_description
1 polymer ?
#
loop_
_entity_poly.entity_id
_entity_poly.type
_entity_poly.pdbx_seq_one_letter_code
_entity_poly.pdbx_strand_id
1 'polypeptide(L)'
;MDLPETYDMISQFRDVFEEYKLKDGKTRVMITEAYTTIENTIRYYGNKTNLGAHMPFNFGLIERLNDSSNAAKFNDAVNSWLDVMPDGKCANWVIGNHDQPRVATRFGGEMVDAMNMLNMLLPGVAFTYMGEEIGMSDTAVRWDQTVDPRGLNAGPNGFRILSRDPARTPYQWNATAHAGFTAASSRPWLPVNPNYWKLNLDAQRKQHCSHYTVYKRLARLRKTRTVQRGSFEGRALSEWVYAFTRSLPSEETYLVVMNVGSEDELVNLMSSWPTLAKDETWVVHTPSVNSQFSIGHSLKTSEFTMRPKSAMVLCNKRHSLVLSSSSSATSSLSSSSLMYPIAMILVALSYSYILVKQ
;
A
#
# COMPACT_ATOMS: atom_id res chain seq x y z
N MET A 1 5.77 27.37 -0.01
CA MET A 1 4.56 26.56 0.25
C MET A 1 4.10 26.66 1.69
N ASP A 2 4.93 27.15 2.63
CA ASP A 2 4.57 27.15 4.06
C ASP A 2 4.09 28.51 4.61
N LEU A 3 3.75 29.45 3.72
CA LEU A 3 3.19 30.74 4.12
C LEU A 3 1.78 30.55 4.71
N PRO A 4 1.38 31.28 5.77
CA PRO A 4 0.07 31.14 6.42
C PRO A 4 -1.12 31.12 5.43
N GLU A 5 -1.08 31.97 4.42
CA GLU A 5 -2.11 32.13 3.38
C GLU A 5 -2.33 30.84 2.57
N THR A 6 -1.33 29.96 2.52
CA THR A 6 -1.46 28.65 1.86
C THR A 6 -2.50 27.80 2.57
N TYR A 7 -2.48 27.78 3.90
CA TYR A 7 -3.42 26.97 4.70
C TYR A 7 -4.83 27.55 4.66
N ASP A 8 -4.95 28.87 4.58
CA ASP A 8 -6.25 29.55 4.41
C ASP A 8 -6.88 29.19 3.05
N MET A 9 -6.08 29.15 1.98
CA MET A 9 -6.55 28.70 0.67
C MET A 9 -7.04 27.24 0.69
N ILE A 10 -6.33 26.36 1.39
CA ILE A 10 -6.77 24.96 1.55
C ILE A 10 -8.10 24.88 2.29
N SER A 11 -8.36 25.74 3.28
CA SER A 11 -9.66 25.81 3.94
C SER A 11 -10.77 26.23 2.98
N GLN A 12 -10.53 27.23 2.14
CA GLN A 12 -11.52 27.68 1.14
C GLN A 12 -11.83 26.57 0.12
N PHE A 13 -10.83 25.80 -0.32
CA PHE A 13 -11.08 24.64 -1.16
C PHE A 13 -11.87 23.56 -0.42
N ARG A 14 -11.63 23.37 0.88
CA ARG A 14 -12.39 22.42 1.69
C ARG A 14 -13.87 22.81 1.77
N ASP A 15 -14.20 24.09 1.87
CA ASP A 15 -15.58 24.57 1.93
C ASP A 15 -16.38 24.17 0.68
N VAL A 16 -15.76 24.22 -0.51
CA VAL A 16 -16.39 23.76 -1.75
C VAL A 16 -16.74 22.27 -1.68
N PHE A 17 -15.88 21.45 -1.07
CA PHE A 17 -16.13 20.00 -0.93
C PHE A 17 -17.31 19.74 0.01
N GLU A 18 -17.42 20.51 1.10
CA GLU A 18 -18.56 20.41 2.01
C GLU A 18 -19.86 20.93 1.35
N GLU A 19 -19.81 22.00 0.56
CA GLU A 19 -20.97 22.48 -0.21
C GLU A 19 -21.53 21.39 -1.14
N TYR A 20 -20.66 20.70 -1.88
CA TYR A 20 -21.10 19.61 -2.76
C TYR A 20 -21.63 18.41 -1.99
N LYS A 21 -21.05 18.08 -0.83
CA LYS A 21 -21.55 17.02 0.06
C LYS A 21 -22.93 17.37 0.61
N LEU A 22 -23.21 18.63 0.93
CA LEU A 22 -24.54 19.08 1.36
C LEU A 22 -25.58 18.93 0.24
N LYS A 23 -25.18 19.12 -1.03
CA LYS A 23 -26.08 18.98 -2.18
C LYS A 23 -26.49 17.54 -2.48
N ASP A 24 -25.58 16.57 -2.35
CA ASP A 24 -25.83 15.20 -2.82
C ASP A 24 -25.55 14.08 -1.81
N GLY A 25 -25.13 14.43 -0.59
CA GLY A 25 -24.80 13.49 0.48
C GLY A 25 -23.50 12.72 0.29
N LYS A 26 -22.70 12.99 -0.76
CA LYS A 26 -21.49 12.23 -1.09
C LYS A 26 -20.22 12.95 -0.64
N THR A 27 -19.43 12.29 0.20
CA THR A 27 -18.10 12.77 0.59
C THR A 27 -17.14 12.74 -0.60
N ARG A 28 -16.56 13.89 -0.91
CA ARG A 28 -15.40 14.03 -1.81
C ARG A 28 -14.17 14.19 -0.93
N VAL A 29 -13.06 13.55 -1.29
CA VAL A 29 -11.85 13.55 -0.46
C VAL A 29 -10.82 14.47 -1.09
N MET A 30 -10.28 15.39 -0.27
CA MET A 30 -9.17 16.27 -0.63
C MET A 30 -7.91 15.80 0.06
N ILE A 31 -6.88 15.53 -0.74
CA ILE A 31 -5.56 15.11 -0.28
C ILE A 31 -4.55 16.16 -0.75
N THR A 32 -3.73 16.67 0.16
CA THR A 32 -2.71 17.68 -0.16
C THR A 32 -1.32 17.07 -0.18
N GLU A 33 -0.48 17.53 -1.10
CA GLU A 33 0.91 17.14 -1.22
C GLU A 33 1.81 18.30 -0.81
N ALA A 34 2.69 18.09 0.17
CA ALA A 34 3.71 19.04 0.55
C ALA A 34 4.92 18.31 1.12
N TYR A 35 6.10 18.57 0.56
CA TYR A 35 7.38 18.19 1.15
C TYR A 35 7.84 19.33 2.08
N THR A 36 7.55 19.21 3.37
CA THR A 36 7.80 20.24 4.40
C THR A 36 7.95 19.57 5.77
N THR A 37 8.22 20.34 6.82
CA THR A 37 8.35 19.79 8.18
C THR A 37 7.04 19.16 8.65
N ILE A 38 7.11 18.27 9.64
CA ILE A 38 5.91 17.60 10.16
C ILE A 38 4.93 18.60 10.76
N GLU A 39 5.42 19.66 11.43
CA GLU A 39 4.62 20.72 12.02
C GLU A 39 3.81 21.46 10.95
N ASN A 40 4.44 21.79 9.82
CA ASN A 40 3.76 22.40 8.67
C ASN A 40 2.79 21.41 8.01
N THR A 41 3.18 20.15 7.90
CA THR A 41 2.33 19.11 7.30
C THR A 41 1.03 18.93 8.08
N ILE A 42 1.08 18.88 9.41
CA ILE A 42 -0.11 18.69 10.25
C ILE A 42 -1.10 19.86 10.12
N ARG A 43 -0.63 21.09 9.86
CA ARG A 43 -1.51 22.26 9.64
C ARG A 43 -2.47 22.07 8.45
N TYR A 44 -2.14 21.22 7.48
CA TYR A 44 -3.04 20.93 6.35
C TYR A 44 -4.31 20.17 6.76
N TYR A 45 -4.37 19.53 7.93
CA TYR A 45 -5.63 18.97 8.44
C TYR A 45 -6.64 20.05 8.85
N GLY A 46 -6.18 21.30 8.99
CA GLY A 46 -6.91 22.42 9.57
C GLY A 46 -7.04 22.31 11.08
N ASN A 47 -8.02 23.02 11.63
CA ASN A 47 -8.30 23.05 13.05
C ASN A 47 -9.82 22.89 13.29
N LYS A 48 -10.30 23.18 14.51
CA LYS A 48 -11.71 23.01 14.89
C LYS A 48 -12.64 24.02 14.22
N THR A 49 -12.15 25.19 13.83
CA THR A 49 -12.96 26.26 13.21
C THR A 49 -12.84 26.24 11.68
N ASN A 50 -11.65 25.95 11.16
CA ASN A 50 -11.34 25.95 9.73
C ASN A 50 -10.91 24.54 9.31
N LEU A 51 -11.76 23.83 8.57
CA LEU A 51 -11.44 22.50 8.09
C LEU A 51 -10.39 22.55 7.00
N GLY A 52 -9.33 21.76 7.12
CA GLY A 52 -8.34 21.59 6.06
C GLY A 52 -8.65 20.39 5.15
N ALA A 53 -7.59 19.89 4.52
CA ALA A 53 -7.63 18.63 3.78
C ALA A 53 -8.15 17.48 4.64
N HIS A 54 -8.71 16.46 3.98
CA HIS A 54 -9.07 15.23 4.68
C HIS A 54 -7.82 14.52 5.20
N MET A 55 -6.74 14.60 4.44
CA MET A 55 -5.39 14.17 4.83
C MET A 55 -4.34 14.88 3.96
N PRO A 56 -3.24 15.37 4.53
CA PRO A 56 -2.00 15.58 3.78
C PRO A 56 -1.29 14.24 3.58
N PHE A 57 -0.61 14.05 2.43
CA PHE A 57 0.25 12.90 2.24
C PHE A 57 1.34 12.84 3.32
N ASN A 58 1.51 11.66 3.91
CA ASN A 58 2.58 11.37 4.85
C ASN A 58 3.77 10.75 4.11
N PHE A 59 4.78 11.56 3.81
CA PHE A 59 6.03 11.10 3.20
C PHE A 59 7.09 10.66 4.21
N GLY A 60 6.76 10.60 5.52
CA GLY A 60 7.72 10.27 6.57
C GLY A 60 8.43 8.93 6.38
N LEU A 61 7.76 7.90 5.85
CA LEU A 61 8.41 6.61 5.55
C LEU A 61 9.35 6.67 4.32
N ILE A 62 9.16 7.65 3.43
CA ILE A 62 10.11 7.89 2.34
C ILE A 62 11.33 8.66 2.84
N GLU A 63 11.10 9.73 3.61
CA GLU A 63 12.17 10.66 4.02
C GLU A 63 13.04 10.14 5.16
N ARG A 64 12.45 9.36 6.09
CA ARG A 64 13.10 8.99 7.35
C ARG A 64 13.71 7.59 7.35
N LEU A 65 13.41 6.78 6.33
CA LEU A 65 13.84 5.38 6.25
C LEU A 65 14.68 5.12 5.00
N ASN A 66 15.61 4.18 5.11
CA ASN A 66 16.45 3.67 4.02
C ASN A 66 16.97 2.25 4.40
N ASP A 67 17.77 1.65 3.53
CA ASP A 67 18.38 0.32 3.73
C ASP A 67 19.27 0.19 4.98
N SER A 68 19.81 1.30 5.51
CA SER A 68 20.58 1.35 6.76
C SER A 68 19.73 1.56 8.03
N SER A 69 18.42 1.74 7.89
CA SER A 69 17.54 2.03 9.03
C SER A 69 17.30 0.80 9.90
N ASN A 70 17.59 0.92 11.19
CA ASN A 70 17.36 -0.14 12.18
C ASN A 70 15.92 -0.14 12.72
N ALA A 71 15.56 -1.12 13.54
CA ALA A 71 14.19 -1.30 14.03
C ALA A 71 13.65 -0.10 14.83
N ALA A 72 14.52 0.59 15.58
CA ALA A 72 14.15 1.81 16.30
C ALA A 72 13.75 2.93 15.34
N LYS A 73 14.48 3.11 14.22
CA LYS A 73 14.11 4.10 13.18
C LYS A 73 12.75 3.81 12.54
N PHE A 74 12.42 2.54 12.31
CA PHE A 74 11.09 2.16 11.83
C PHE A 74 10.00 2.54 12.83
N ASN A 75 10.21 2.23 14.12
CA ASN A 75 9.27 2.59 15.18
C ASN A 75 9.09 4.11 15.28
N ASP A 76 10.19 4.87 15.28
CA ASP A 76 10.18 6.33 15.36
C ASP A 76 9.51 6.97 14.14
N ALA A 77 9.72 6.43 12.94
CA ALA A 77 9.10 6.95 11.72
C ALA A 77 7.56 6.80 11.76
N VAL A 78 7.07 5.67 12.28
CA VAL A 78 5.63 5.44 12.45
C VAL A 78 5.05 6.34 13.55
N ASN A 79 5.64 6.32 14.75
CA ASN A 79 5.11 7.07 15.89
C ASN A 79 5.21 8.57 15.71
N SER A 80 6.25 9.08 15.02
CA SER A 80 6.37 10.52 14.74
C SER A 80 5.14 11.12 14.06
N TRP A 81 4.42 10.34 13.23
CA TRP A 81 3.16 10.79 12.63
C TRP A 81 1.96 10.58 13.56
N LEU A 82 1.87 9.40 14.19
CA LEU A 82 0.74 9.05 15.05
C LEU A 82 0.64 9.94 16.29
N ASP A 83 1.77 10.37 16.85
CA ASP A 83 1.84 11.16 18.08
C ASP A 83 1.37 12.62 17.89
N VAL A 84 1.45 13.14 16.66
CA VAL A 84 1.16 14.56 16.36
C VAL A 84 -0.09 14.76 15.51
N MET A 85 -0.64 13.68 14.96
CA MET A 85 -1.86 13.75 14.16
C MET A 85 -3.04 14.22 15.03
N PRO A 86 -3.86 15.19 14.57
CA PRO A 86 -5.00 15.66 15.35
C PRO A 86 -6.04 14.55 15.57
N ASP A 87 -6.65 14.55 16.77
CA ASP A 87 -7.71 13.61 17.12
C ASP A 87 -8.84 13.59 16.10
N GLY A 88 -9.34 12.39 15.79
CA GLY A 88 -10.43 12.18 14.84
C GLY A 88 -10.04 12.33 13.37
N LYS A 89 -8.76 12.60 13.05
CA LYS A 89 -8.23 12.57 11.68
C LYS A 89 -7.75 11.17 11.30
N CYS A 90 -7.53 10.97 10.00
CA CYS A 90 -7.15 9.68 9.43
C CYS A 90 -5.66 9.68 9.06
N ALA A 91 -4.90 8.77 9.65
CA ALA A 91 -3.51 8.57 9.27
C ALA A 91 -3.41 8.04 7.84
N ASN A 92 -2.27 8.26 7.21
CA ASN A 92 -1.95 7.64 5.93
C ASN A 92 -0.46 7.32 5.83
N TRP A 93 -0.11 6.47 4.87
CA TRP A 93 1.24 5.94 4.70
C TRP A 93 1.59 5.88 3.22
N VAL A 94 2.76 6.40 2.89
CA VAL A 94 3.31 6.40 1.53
C VAL A 94 4.73 5.85 1.60
N ILE A 95 5.02 4.79 0.85
CA ILE A 95 6.36 4.17 0.80
C ILE A 95 7.10 4.43 -0.51
N GLY A 96 6.40 4.92 -1.53
CA GLY A 96 6.95 5.31 -2.82
C GLY A 96 5.98 6.18 -3.61
N ASN A 97 6.52 6.85 -4.62
CA ASN A 97 5.78 7.66 -5.59
C ASN A 97 6.65 7.88 -6.85
N HIS A 98 6.17 8.70 -7.78
CA HIS A 98 6.84 9.01 -9.04
C HIS A 98 8.02 10.00 -8.93
N ASP A 99 8.31 10.49 -7.73
CA ASP A 99 9.34 11.50 -7.45
C ASP A 99 10.54 10.94 -6.68
N GLN A 100 10.44 9.70 -6.22
CA GLN A 100 11.38 9.06 -5.30
C GLN A 100 11.80 7.69 -5.85
N PRO A 101 13.05 7.23 -5.62
CA PRO A 101 13.47 5.89 -6.01
C PRO A 101 12.51 4.82 -5.48
N ARG A 102 12.23 3.80 -6.30
CA ARG A 102 11.28 2.73 -5.94
C ARG A 102 11.71 1.99 -4.67
N VAL A 103 10.75 1.43 -3.94
CA VAL A 103 10.98 0.69 -2.68
C VAL A 103 12.05 -0.40 -2.83
N ALA A 104 11.96 -1.21 -3.89
CA ALA A 104 12.94 -2.28 -4.16
C ALA A 104 14.35 -1.74 -4.41
N THR A 105 14.48 -0.51 -4.91
CA THR A 105 15.78 0.17 -5.07
C THR A 105 16.27 0.75 -3.76
N ARG A 106 15.38 1.35 -2.95
CA ARG A 106 15.74 1.97 -1.66
C ARG A 106 16.13 0.98 -0.57
N PHE A 107 15.52 -0.20 -0.56
CA PHE A 107 15.66 -1.19 0.52
C PHE A 107 16.16 -2.56 0.07
N GLY A 108 16.24 -2.81 -1.23
CA GLY A 108 16.46 -4.15 -1.80
C GLY A 108 15.15 -4.89 -2.11
N GLY A 109 15.23 -5.87 -3.03
CA GLY A 109 14.06 -6.63 -3.48
C GLY A 109 13.44 -7.49 -2.37
N GLU A 110 14.25 -7.96 -1.45
CA GLU A 110 13.87 -8.79 -0.30
C GLU A 110 12.97 -8.03 0.67
N MET A 111 13.12 -6.70 0.77
CA MET A 111 12.34 -5.84 1.67
C MET A 111 10.97 -5.43 1.12
N VAL A 112 10.66 -5.73 -0.15
CA VAL A 112 9.39 -5.31 -0.78
C VAL A 112 8.18 -5.78 0.02
N ASP A 113 8.17 -7.04 0.46
CA ASP A 113 7.04 -7.59 1.21
C ASP A 113 6.95 -7.00 2.62
N ALA A 114 8.10 -6.79 3.28
CA ALA A 114 8.15 -6.18 4.60
C ALA A 114 7.60 -4.74 4.58
N MET A 115 8.01 -3.94 3.59
CA MET A 115 7.51 -2.57 3.40
C MET A 115 6.03 -2.54 3.02
N ASN A 116 5.56 -3.49 2.22
CA ASN A 116 4.13 -3.64 1.93
C ASN A 116 3.34 -4.06 3.18
N MET A 117 3.86 -4.94 4.04
CA MET A 117 3.23 -5.30 5.32
C MET A 117 3.11 -4.09 6.24
N LEU A 118 4.18 -3.28 6.35
CA LEU A 118 4.19 -2.03 7.11
C LEU A 118 3.09 -1.09 6.58
N ASN A 119 3.17 -0.70 5.30
CA ASN A 119 2.23 0.24 4.68
C ASN A 119 0.77 -0.23 4.81
N MET A 120 0.50 -1.50 4.52
CA MET A 120 -0.85 -2.03 4.44
C MET A 120 -1.46 -2.40 5.79
N LEU A 121 -0.69 -2.58 6.86
CA LEU A 121 -1.25 -3.01 8.16
C LEU A 121 -1.16 -1.95 9.25
N LEU A 122 -0.52 -0.81 9.01
CA LEU A 122 -0.65 0.38 9.84
C LEU A 122 -2.09 0.96 9.80
N PRO A 123 -2.51 1.70 10.85
CA PRO A 123 -3.86 2.29 10.91
C PRO A 123 -4.04 3.38 9.86
N GLY A 124 -5.24 3.51 9.30
CA GLY A 124 -5.56 4.54 8.30
C GLY A 124 -5.40 4.08 6.85
N VAL A 125 -5.02 5.00 5.96
CA VAL A 125 -4.96 4.78 4.50
C VAL A 125 -3.57 4.34 4.06
N ALA A 126 -3.50 3.28 3.26
CA ALA A 126 -2.27 2.85 2.60
C ALA A 126 -2.29 3.35 1.15
N PHE A 127 -1.29 4.14 0.74
CA PHE A 127 -1.09 4.51 -0.65
C PHE A 127 -0.06 3.57 -1.29
N THR A 128 -0.36 3.09 -2.49
CA THR A 128 0.53 2.23 -3.26
C THR A 128 0.86 2.91 -4.57
N TYR A 129 2.15 3.06 -4.84
CA TYR A 129 2.64 3.52 -6.13
C TYR A 129 2.77 2.34 -7.11
N MET A 130 2.44 2.60 -8.37
CA MET A 130 2.42 1.62 -9.44
C MET A 130 3.72 0.80 -9.48
N GLY A 131 3.61 -0.52 -9.31
CA GLY A 131 4.73 -1.46 -9.35
C GLY A 131 5.22 -1.95 -7.98
N GLU A 132 4.83 -1.32 -6.87
CA GLU A 132 5.17 -1.79 -5.52
C GLU A 132 4.56 -3.16 -5.20
N GLU A 133 3.40 -3.47 -5.76
CA GLU A 133 2.69 -4.74 -5.56
C GLU A 133 3.34 -5.93 -6.26
N ILE A 134 4.24 -5.67 -7.22
CA ILE A 134 5.06 -6.70 -7.88
C ILE A 134 6.55 -6.54 -7.59
N GLY A 135 6.96 -5.54 -6.79
CA GLY A 135 8.36 -5.29 -6.45
C GLY A 135 9.20 -4.71 -7.59
N MET A 136 8.63 -3.83 -8.41
CA MET A 136 9.40 -3.12 -9.44
C MET A 136 10.54 -2.30 -8.79
N SER A 137 11.73 -2.39 -9.39
CA SER A 137 12.88 -1.54 -9.09
C SER A 137 13.06 -0.46 -10.15
N ASP A 138 13.84 0.55 -9.81
CA ASP A 138 14.24 1.61 -10.73
C ASP A 138 14.91 1.03 -11.97
N THR A 139 14.70 1.71 -13.10
CA THR A 139 15.33 1.36 -14.38
C THR A 139 16.48 2.30 -14.66
N ALA A 140 17.62 1.75 -15.12
CA ALA A 140 18.69 2.56 -15.66
C ALA A 140 18.22 3.28 -16.94
N VAL A 141 17.92 4.57 -16.84
CA VAL A 141 17.61 5.46 -17.97
C VAL A 141 18.91 6.13 -18.39
N ARG A 142 19.22 6.13 -19.70
CA ARG A 142 20.42 6.80 -20.22
C ARG A 142 20.15 8.29 -20.42
N TRP A 143 21.23 9.09 -20.51
CA TRP A 143 21.13 10.53 -20.76
C TRP A 143 20.31 10.87 -22.02
N ASP A 144 20.54 10.16 -23.12
CA ASP A 144 19.80 10.32 -24.39
C ASP A 144 18.34 9.86 -24.34
N GLN A 145 17.90 9.30 -23.21
CA GLN A 145 16.53 8.86 -22.94
C GLN A 145 15.88 9.64 -21.80
N THR A 146 16.63 10.47 -21.07
CA THR A 146 16.12 11.30 -19.98
C THR A 146 15.14 12.32 -20.54
N VAL A 147 13.97 12.42 -19.90
CA VAL A 147 12.93 13.39 -20.26
C VAL A 147 12.47 14.21 -19.05
N ASP A 148 12.83 13.84 -17.82
CA ASP A 148 12.53 14.63 -16.63
C ASP A 148 13.24 16.00 -16.71
N PRO A 149 12.50 17.13 -16.65
CA PRO A 149 13.11 18.46 -16.61
C PRO A 149 14.16 18.63 -15.51
N ARG A 150 13.99 17.98 -14.34
CA ARG A 150 15.01 18.03 -13.26
C ARG A 150 16.32 17.38 -13.71
N GLY A 151 16.23 16.23 -14.36
CA GLY A 151 17.38 15.51 -14.92
C GLY A 151 18.03 16.27 -16.08
N LEU A 152 17.22 16.81 -16.99
CA LEU A 152 17.71 17.60 -18.13
C LEU A 152 18.45 18.86 -17.69
N ASN A 153 17.90 19.61 -16.74
CA ASN A 153 18.54 20.82 -16.19
C ASN A 153 19.84 20.51 -15.43
N ALA A 154 19.98 19.31 -14.88
CA ALA A 154 21.20 18.85 -14.23
C ALA A 154 22.34 18.50 -15.21
N GLY A 155 22.02 18.33 -16.49
CA GLY A 155 22.96 17.96 -17.54
C GLY A 155 23.46 16.50 -17.47
N PRO A 156 24.33 16.10 -18.43
CA PRO A 156 24.79 14.72 -18.59
C PRO A 156 25.51 14.11 -17.37
N ASN A 157 26.07 14.95 -16.50
CA ASN A 157 26.79 14.52 -15.31
C ASN A 157 25.89 14.45 -14.07
N GLY A 158 24.81 15.24 -14.02
CA GLY A 158 23.93 15.33 -12.86
C GLY A 158 22.61 14.55 -12.98
N PHE A 159 22.21 14.14 -14.19
CA PHE A 159 20.88 13.57 -14.42
C PHE A 159 20.62 12.28 -13.62
N ARG A 160 21.63 11.46 -13.34
CA ARG A 160 21.46 10.21 -12.57
C ARG A 160 21.05 10.46 -11.12
N ILE A 161 21.40 11.63 -10.58
CA ILE A 161 21.11 12.02 -9.20
C ILE A 161 19.75 12.72 -9.13
N LEU A 162 19.43 13.56 -10.12
CA LEU A 162 18.26 14.44 -10.06
C LEU A 162 17.06 13.99 -10.90
N SER A 163 17.25 13.11 -11.88
CA SER A 163 16.13 12.60 -12.70
C SER A 163 15.28 11.62 -11.91
N ARG A 164 13.97 11.80 -12.04
CA ARG A 164 12.93 10.91 -11.51
C ARG A 164 12.48 9.85 -12.51
N ASP A 165 12.98 9.91 -13.75
CA ASP A 165 12.66 8.94 -14.81
C ASP A 165 12.83 7.46 -14.39
N PRO A 166 13.86 7.07 -13.60
CA PRO A 166 14.03 5.68 -13.18
C PRO A 166 12.82 5.09 -12.44
N ALA A 167 12.08 5.90 -11.68
CA ALA A 167 10.88 5.50 -10.95
C ALA A 167 9.60 5.56 -11.80
N ARG A 168 9.65 6.19 -12.98
CA ARG A 168 8.49 6.46 -13.85
C ARG A 168 8.39 5.52 -15.05
N THR A 169 9.30 4.55 -15.14
CA THR A 169 9.32 3.63 -16.27
C THR A 169 8.05 2.79 -16.38
N PRO A 170 7.69 2.34 -17.59
CA PRO A 170 6.42 1.67 -17.81
C PRO A 170 6.24 0.41 -16.96
N TYR A 171 4.99 0.15 -16.57
CA TYR A 171 4.62 -1.01 -15.75
C TYR A 171 4.89 -2.34 -16.47
N GLN A 172 5.28 -3.36 -15.71
CA GLN A 172 5.67 -4.67 -16.23
C GLN A 172 4.51 -5.68 -16.18
N TRP A 173 3.63 -5.64 -17.18
CA TRP A 173 2.45 -6.51 -17.23
C TRP A 173 2.81 -7.97 -17.50
N ASN A 174 3.67 -8.23 -18.48
CA ASN A 174 4.05 -9.59 -18.90
C ASN A 174 5.45 -9.61 -19.54
N ALA A 175 5.87 -10.77 -20.06
CA ALA A 175 7.19 -10.97 -20.68
C ALA A 175 7.25 -10.65 -22.20
N THR A 176 6.19 -10.09 -22.78
CA THR A 176 6.17 -9.71 -24.21
C THR A 176 6.84 -8.36 -24.43
N ALA A 177 6.96 -7.92 -25.70
CA ALA A 177 7.58 -6.64 -26.04
C ALA A 177 7.09 -5.49 -25.16
N HIS A 178 8.03 -4.66 -24.69
CA HIS A 178 7.76 -3.54 -23.78
C HIS A 178 6.99 -3.95 -22.50
N ALA A 179 7.19 -5.17 -22.03
CA ALA A 179 6.47 -5.79 -20.92
C ALA A 179 4.94 -5.78 -21.06
N GLY A 180 4.43 -5.74 -22.29
CA GLY A 180 2.99 -5.61 -22.56
C GLY A 180 2.40 -4.24 -22.24
N PHE A 181 3.21 -3.21 -21.98
CA PHE A 181 2.74 -1.85 -21.72
C PHE A 181 2.17 -1.15 -22.96
N THR A 182 2.76 -1.42 -24.13
CA THR A 182 2.33 -0.87 -25.42
C THR A 182 2.52 -1.91 -26.51
N ALA A 183 1.95 -1.66 -27.69
CA ALA A 183 2.11 -2.53 -28.85
C ALA A 183 3.60 -2.66 -29.23
N ALA A 184 4.00 -3.83 -29.73
CA ALA A 184 5.38 -4.09 -30.14
C ALA A 184 5.90 -3.14 -31.24
N SER A 185 4.98 -2.55 -32.02
CA SER A 185 5.28 -1.56 -33.05
C SER A 185 5.49 -0.13 -32.52
N SER A 186 5.29 0.11 -31.22
CA SER A 186 5.29 1.44 -30.62
C SER A 186 6.37 1.55 -29.55
N ARG A 187 7.20 2.59 -29.64
CA ARG A 187 8.22 2.86 -28.64
C ARG A 187 7.58 3.51 -27.40
N PRO A 188 7.76 2.95 -26.18
CA PRO A 188 7.30 3.62 -24.97
C PRO A 188 8.09 4.90 -24.71
N TRP A 189 7.46 5.85 -24.00
CA TRP A 189 8.01 7.18 -23.72
C TRP A 189 9.27 7.14 -22.82
N LEU A 190 9.40 6.10 -21.99
CA LEU A 190 10.62 5.73 -21.25
C LEU A 190 10.96 4.26 -21.51
N PRO A 191 12.23 3.85 -21.36
CA PRO A 191 12.61 2.44 -21.47
C PRO A 191 11.94 1.60 -20.37
N VAL A 192 11.57 0.37 -20.70
CA VAL A 192 11.10 -0.62 -19.73
C VAL A 192 12.28 -1.20 -18.97
N ASN A 193 12.10 -1.56 -17.69
CA ASN A 193 13.14 -2.20 -16.90
C ASN A 193 13.61 -3.51 -17.59
N PRO A 194 14.91 -3.74 -17.82
CA PRO A 194 15.40 -4.94 -18.51
C PRO A 194 15.06 -6.26 -17.80
N ASN A 195 14.66 -6.22 -16.53
CA ASN A 195 14.25 -7.42 -15.79
C ASN A 195 12.80 -7.89 -16.07
N TYR A 196 12.04 -7.20 -16.93
CA TYR A 196 10.61 -7.47 -17.16
C TYR A 196 10.28 -8.90 -17.60
N TRP A 197 11.20 -9.56 -18.31
CA TRP A 197 11.01 -10.95 -18.74
C TRP A 197 10.92 -11.93 -17.55
N LYS A 198 11.53 -11.56 -16.41
CA LYS A 198 11.49 -12.33 -15.15
C LYS A 198 10.51 -11.73 -14.14
N LEU A 199 10.54 -10.41 -13.93
CA LEU A 199 9.71 -9.70 -12.97
C LEU A 199 8.56 -8.99 -13.70
N ASN A 200 7.40 -9.65 -13.73
CA ASN A 200 6.16 -9.08 -14.28
C ASN A 200 4.93 -9.68 -13.59
N LEU A 201 3.80 -9.00 -13.74
CA LEU A 201 2.54 -9.39 -13.10
C LEU A 201 2.06 -10.79 -13.55
N ASP A 202 2.09 -11.09 -14.84
CA ASP A 202 1.60 -12.38 -15.36
C ASP A 202 2.38 -13.58 -14.79
N ALA A 203 3.71 -13.47 -14.69
CA ALA A 203 4.56 -14.47 -14.05
C ALA A 203 4.20 -14.62 -12.55
N GLN A 204 4.09 -13.52 -11.82
CA GLN A 204 3.79 -13.55 -10.39
C GLN A 204 2.37 -14.05 -10.07
N ARG A 205 1.41 -13.89 -10.99
CA ARG A 205 0.05 -14.45 -10.86
C ARG A 205 0.03 -15.97 -10.90
N LYS A 206 0.97 -16.59 -11.61
CA LYS A 206 1.09 -18.04 -11.79
C LYS A 206 1.91 -18.71 -10.69
N GLN A 207 2.68 -17.94 -9.94
CA GLN A 207 3.49 -18.41 -8.81
C GLN A 207 2.66 -18.54 -7.54
N HIS A 208 2.90 -19.61 -6.76
CA HIS A 208 2.28 -19.79 -5.45
C HIS A 208 2.79 -18.78 -4.41
N CYS A 209 4.08 -18.44 -4.51
CA CYS A 209 4.77 -17.45 -3.69
C CYS A 209 5.36 -16.36 -4.59
N SER A 210 4.86 -15.14 -4.45
CA SER A 210 5.30 -13.94 -5.19
C SER A 210 4.86 -12.68 -4.44
N HIS A 211 5.52 -11.54 -4.67
CA HIS A 211 5.13 -10.24 -4.09
C HIS A 211 3.65 -9.94 -4.34
N TYR A 212 3.16 -10.22 -5.55
CA TYR A 212 1.76 -10.03 -5.88
C TYR A 212 0.82 -10.89 -5.03
N THR A 213 1.17 -12.14 -4.74
CA THR A 213 0.36 -13.00 -3.86
C THR A 213 0.38 -12.52 -2.42
N VAL A 214 1.53 -12.02 -1.93
CA VAL A 214 1.67 -11.39 -0.61
C VAL A 214 0.78 -10.15 -0.55
N TYR A 215 0.93 -9.22 -1.49
CA TYR A 215 0.15 -7.98 -1.58
C TYR A 215 -1.36 -8.26 -1.61
N LYS A 216 -1.83 -9.23 -2.39
CA LYS A 216 -3.25 -9.64 -2.38
C LYS A 216 -3.73 -10.16 -1.03
N ARG A 217 -2.90 -10.90 -0.27
CA ARG A 217 -3.25 -11.36 1.08
C ARG A 217 -3.35 -10.18 2.05
N LEU A 218 -2.43 -9.23 1.97
CA LEU A 218 -2.48 -7.99 2.76
C LEU A 218 -3.72 -7.15 2.43
N ALA A 219 -4.07 -7.01 1.16
CA ALA A 219 -5.29 -6.32 0.72
C ALA A 219 -6.57 -6.96 1.27
N ARG A 220 -6.58 -8.29 1.45
CA ARG A 220 -7.68 -9.01 2.11
C ARG A 220 -7.68 -8.76 3.62
N LEU A 221 -6.52 -8.82 4.27
CA LEU A 221 -6.39 -8.50 5.70
C LEU A 221 -6.87 -7.08 6.02
N ARG A 222 -6.63 -6.10 5.14
CA ARG A 222 -7.15 -4.73 5.30
C ARG A 222 -8.67 -4.63 5.39
N LYS A 223 -9.41 -5.66 4.99
CA LYS A 223 -10.88 -5.71 5.09
C LYS A 223 -11.38 -6.24 6.44
N THR A 224 -10.50 -6.77 7.29
CA THR A 224 -10.88 -7.29 8.61
C THR A 224 -11.12 -6.14 9.58
N ARG A 225 -11.98 -6.38 10.58
CA ARG A 225 -12.31 -5.36 11.58
C ARG A 225 -11.08 -4.97 12.40
N THR A 226 -10.20 -5.92 12.72
CA THR A 226 -8.94 -5.68 13.42
C THR A 226 -8.05 -4.69 12.66
N VAL A 227 -7.85 -4.86 11.35
CA VAL A 227 -7.00 -3.93 10.59
C VAL A 227 -7.68 -2.58 10.34
N GLN A 228 -9.01 -2.55 10.21
CA GLN A 228 -9.75 -1.30 10.01
C GLN A 228 -9.90 -0.45 11.26
N ARG A 229 -10.06 -1.09 12.44
CA ARG A 229 -10.51 -0.41 13.67
C ARG A 229 -9.71 -0.77 14.91
N GLY A 230 -8.85 -1.79 14.85
CA GLY A 230 -8.05 -2.23 15.99
C GLY A 230 -6.97 -1.23 16.37
N SER A 231 -6.58 -1.26 17.64
CA SER A 231 -5.43 -0.54 18.17
C SER A 231 -4.15 -0.97 17.46
N PHE A 232 -3.18 -0.06 17.44
CA PHE A 232 -1.83 -0.28 16.93
C PHE A 232 -0.85 -0.20 18.10
N GLU A 233 0.14 -1.08 18.11
CA GLU A 233 1.26 -1.01 19.04
C GLU A 233 2.54 -1.51 18.35
N GLY A 234 3.52 -0.62 18.16
CA GLY A 234 4.81 -0.91 17.54
C GLY A 234 5.96 -0.99 18.55
N ARG A 235 6.93 -1.87 18.30
CA ARG A 235 8.13 -2.07 19.13
C ARG A 235 9.34 -2.48 18.29
N ALA A 236 10.52 -2.00 18.68
CA ALA A 236 11.78 -2.61 18.29
C ALA A 236 12.06 -3.78 19.25
N LEU A 237 12.11 -5.01 18.72
CA LEU A 237 12.36 -6.23 19.50
C LEU A 237 13.85 -6.51 19.70
N SER A 238 14.66 -6.10 18.73
CA SER A 238 16.12 -6.05 18.77
C SER A 238 16.59 -4.81 18.01
N GLU A 239 17.89 -4.67 17.76
CA GLU A 239 18.40 -3.63 16.87
C GLU A 239 17.80 -3.74 15.46
N TRP A 240 17.58 -4.97 14.96
CA TRP A 240 17.22 -5.22 13.57
C TRP A 240 15.84 -5.86 13.38
N VAL A 241 15.11 -6.15 14.46
CA VAL A 241 13.76 -6.70 14.37
C VAL A 241 12.72 -5.67 14.80
N TYR A 242 11.95 -5.16 13.85
CA TYR A 242 10.78 -4.31 14.11
C TYR A 242 9.51 -5.16 14.08
N ALA A 243 8.60 -4.91 15.02
CA ALA A 243 7.33 -5.59 15.06
C ALA A 243 6.20 -4.65 15.48
N PHE A 244 4.99 -4.95 15.05
CA PHE A 244 3.81 -4.25 15.54
C PHE A 244 2.56 -5.13 15.52
N THR A 245 1.62 -4.80 16.39
CA THR A 245 0.34 -5.50 16.51
C THR A 245 -0.81 -4.65 16.00
N ARG A 246 -1.83 -5.33 15.49
CA ARG A 246 -3.18 -4.80 15.31
C ARG A 246 -4.14 -5.68 16.11
N SER A 247 -4.85 -5.09 17.06
CA SER A 247 -5.71 -5.82 18.01
C SER A 247 -7.07 -5.15 18.16
N LEU A 248 -8.14 -5.94 18.20
CA LEU A 248 -9.49 -5.45 18.51
C LEU A 248 -10.19 -6.47 19.42
N PRO A 249 -10.81 -6.06 20.54
CA PRO A 249 -11.44 -6.99 21.46
C PRO A 249 -12.43 -7.92 20.73
N SER A 250 -12.36 -9.21 21.07
CA SER A 250 -13.16 -10.30 20.47
C SER A 250 -12.82 -10.70 19.03
N GLU A 251 -12.01 -9.95 18.30
CA GLU A 251 -11.55 -10.32 16.96
C GLU A 251 -10.25 -11.15 16.99
N GLU A 252 -9.68 -11.43 15.83
CA GLU A 252 -8.32 -11.97 15.69
C GLU A 252 -7.27 -10.85 15.87
N THR A 253 -6.13 -11.16 16.48
CA THR A 253 -4.98 -10.26 16.53
C THR A 253 -4.01 -10.59 15.40
N TYR A 254 -3.47 -9.55 14.76
CA TYR A 254 -2.40 -9.68 13.79
C TYR A 254 -1.11 -9.09 14.34
N LEU A 255 -0.01 -9.82 14.22
CA LEU A 255 1.33 -9.38 14.60
C LEU A 255 2.22 -9.40 13.36
N VAL A 256 2.78 -8.26 13.00
CA VAL A 256 3.76 -8.15 11.93
C VAL A 256 5.14 -8.18 12.56
N VAL A 257 6.03 -9.03 12.06
CA VAL A 257 7.44 -9.11 12.48
C VAL A 257 8.31 -8.96 11.25
N MET A 258 9.29 -8.07 11.30
CA MET A 258 10.18 -7.71 10.20
C MET A 258 11.62 -7.74 10.69
N ASN A 259 12.44 -8.65 10.15
CA ASN A 259 13.88 -8.52 10.24
C ASN A 259 14.30 -7.50 9.18
N VAL A 260 14.67 -6.28 9.59
CA VAL A 260 15.14 -5.20 8.73
C VAL A 260 16.67 -5.19 8.59
N GLY A 261 17.37 -6.10 9.27
CA GLY A 261 18.82 -6.27 9.22
C GLY A 261 19.30 -7.14 8.07
N SER A 262 20.62 -7.30 8.00
CA SER A 262 21.32 -8.05 6.95
C SER A 262 21.78 -9.44 7.40
N GLU A 263 21.46 -9.84 8.62
CA GLU A 263 21.84 -11.12 9.23
C GLU A 263 20.60 -11.90 9.70
N ASP A 264 20.79 -13.18 10.04
CA ASP A 264 19.76 -13.97 10.71
C ASP A 264 19.54 -13.41 12.13
N GLU A 265 18.30 -13.07 12.46
CA GLU A 265 17.96 -12.48 13.75
C GLU A 265 17.16 -13.45 14.61
N LEU A 266 17.53 -13.56 15.89
CA LEU A 266 16.78 -14.31 16.89
C LEU A 266 15.63 -13.45 17.44
N VAL A 267 14.41 -13.94 17.33
CA VAL A 267 13.20 -13.24 17.78
C VAL A 267 12.63 -13.90 19.02
N ASN A 268 12.42 -13.10 20.07
CA ASN A 268 11.68 -13.48 21.26
C ASN A 268 10.52 -12.49 21.46
N LEU A 269 9.28 -12.94 21.27
CA LEU A 269 8.09 -12.09 21.40
C LEU A 269 7.67 -11.92 22.86
N MET A 270 8.00 -12.88 23.73
CA MET A 270 7.63 -12.88 25.14
C MET A 270 8.30 -11.76 25.94
N SER A 271 9.49 -11.31 25.51
CA SER A 271 10.21 -10.21 26.16
C SER A 271 9.47 -8.87 26.04
N SER A 272 8.77 -8.67 24.93
CA SER A 272 8.12 -7.41 24.58
C SER A 272 6.60 -7.45 24.78
N TRP A 273 5.96 -8.59 24.52
CA TRP A 273 4.52 -8.77 24.72
C TRP A 273 4.18 -10.02 25.54
N PRO A 274 4.54 -10.07 26.84
CA PRO A 274 4.35 -11.26 27.65
C PRO A 274 2.89 -11.70 27.74
N THR A 275 1.93 -10.77 27.74
CA THR A 275 0.49 -11.11 27.82
C THR A 275 -0.08 -11.61 26.49
N LEU A 276 0.39 -11.05 25.37
CA LEU A 276 -0.11 -11.41 24.03
C LEU A 276 0.53 -12.70 23.51
N ALA A 277 1.79 -12.92 23.87
CA ALA A 277 2.57 -14.05 23.38
C ALA A 277 2.39 -15.31 24.24
N LYS A 278 1.83 -15.18 25.45
CA LYS A 278 1.59 -16.29 26.38
C LYS A 278 0.26 -16.99 26.07
N ASP A 279 0.31 -18.32 26.04
CA ASP A 279 -0.85 -19.23 25.94
C ASP A 279 -1.67 -19.16 24.63
N GLU A 280 -1.18 -18.45 23.60
CA GLU A 280 -1.80 -18.40 22.27
C GLU A 280 -0.94 -19.11 21.20
N THR A 281 -1.59 -19.90 20.34
CA THR A 281 -0.92 -20.51 19.18
C THR A 281 -0.83 -19.48 18.07
N TRP A 282 0.37 -18.96 17.83
CA TRP A 282 0.63 -18.05 16.71
C TRP A 282 0.94 -18.83 15.43
N VAL A 283 0.25 -18.47 14.37
CA VAL A 283 0.34 -19.11 13.06
C VAL A 283 0.70 -18.10 11.99
N VAL A 284 1.60 -18.49 11.08
CA VAL A 284 2.01 -17.66 9.95
C VAL A 284 0.83 -17.52 8.98
N HIS A 285 0.30 -16.30 8.86
CA HIS A 285 -0.76 -15.97 7.92
C HIS A 285 -0.19 -15.55 6.56
N THR A 286 0.78 -14.64 6.55
CA THR A 286 1.41 -14.13 5.32
C THR A 286 2.92 -14.02 5.51
N PRO A 287 3.73 -14.97 5.01
CA PRO A 287 5.18 -14.83 4.95
C PRO A 287 5.62 -13.99 3.74
N SER A 288 6.74 -13.29 3.84
CA SER A 288 7.45 -12.72 2.68
C SER A 288 8.03 -13.81 1.78
N VAL A 289 8.35 -13.48 0.53
CA VAL A 289 8.87 -14.45 -0.46
C VAL A 289 10.20 -15.10 -0.04
N ASN A 290 11.01 -14.41 0.77
CA ASN A 290 12.29 -14.88 1.30
C ASN A 290 12.17 -15.56 2.69
N SER A 291 10.98 -15.62 3.28
CA SER A 291 10.78 -16.25 4.58
C SER A 291 11.08 -17.76 4.53
N GLN A 292 11.64 -18.30 5.63
CA GLN A 292 11.77 -19.74 5.82
C GLN A 292 10.46 -20.42 6.26
N PHE A 293 9.43 -19.64 6.62
CA PHE A 293 8.17 -20.18 7.13
C PHE A 293 7.09 -20.14 6.05
N SER A 294 6.22 -21.16 6.09
CA SER A 294 5.07 -21.28 5.20
C SER A 294 3.78 -20.89 5.91
N ILE A 295 2.76 -20.55 5.13
CA ILE A 295 1.42 -20.27 5.65
C ILE A 295 0.92 -21.46 6.49
N GLY A 296 0.34 -21.17 7.65
CA GLY A 296 -0.17 -22.16 8.60
C GLY A 296 0.89 -22.73 9.54
N HIS A 297 2.18 -22.41 9.37
CA HIS A 297 3.23 -22.82 10.29
C HIS A 297 2.99 -22.22 11.68
N SER A 298 2.97 -23.06 12.72
CA SER A 298 2.86 -22.62 14.11
C SER A 298 4.23 -22.28 14.68
N LEU A 299 4.39 -21.10 15.26
CA LEU A 299 5.66 -20.66 15.85
C LEU A 299 5.62 -20.75 17.38
N LYS A 300 6.78 -21.05 17.96
CA LYS A 300 7.00 -20.84 19.40
C LYS A 300 7.34 -19.36 19.61
N THR A 301 6.49 -18.65 20.35
CA THR A 301 6.66 -17.21 20.60
C THR A 301 7.86 -16.88 21.50
N SER A 302 8.39 -17.87 22.22
CA SER A 302 9.58 -17.74 23.06
C SER A 302 10.85 -17.51 22.24
N GLU A 303 10.96 -18.14 21.06
CA GLU A 303 12.17 -18.08 20.26
C GLU A 303 11.93 -18.63 18.84
N PHE A 304 12.31 -17.85 17.82
CA PHE A 304 12.49 -18.32 16.44
C PHE A 304 13.46 -17.41 15.69
N THR A 305 14.19 -17.98 14.72
CA THR A 305 15.12 -17.20 13.87
C THR A 305 14.40 -16.70 12.61
N MET A 306 14.72 -15.49 12.17
CA MET A 306 14.24 -14.88 10.92
C MET A 306 15.40 -14.59 9.98
N ARG A 307 15.25 -14.95 8.70
CA ARG A 307 16.23 -14.61 7.66
C ARG A 307 16.39 -13.09 7.48
N PRO A 308 17.55 -12.62 6.99
CA PRO A 308 17.76 -11.22 6.63
C PRO A 308 16.62 -10.70 5.75
N LYS A 309 16.17 -9.47 6.05
CA LYS A 309 15.14 -8.78 5.26
C LYS A 309 13.82 -9.54 5.14
N SER A 310 13.59 -10.60 5.92
CA SER A 310 12.34 -11.37 5.87
C SER A 310 11.29 -10.75 6.80
N ALA A 311 10.03 -10.97 6.46
CA ALA A 311 8.91 -10.51 7.26
C ALA A 311 7.76 -11.51 7.25
N MET A 312 6.90 -11.44 8.25
CA MET A 312 5.68 -12.23 8.26
C MET A 312 4.58 -11.56 9.08
N VAL A 313 3.35 -11.84 8.68
CA VAL A 313 2.15 -11.59 9.47
C VAL A 313 1.77 -12.88 10.20
N LEU A 314 1.71 -12.81 11.52
CA LEU A 314 1.24 -13.85 12.42
C LEU A 314 -0.20 -13.55 12.88
N CYS A 315 -0.94 -14.59 13.20
CA CYS A 315 -2.29 -14.51 13.77
C CYS A 315 -2.46 -15.49 14.93
N ASN A 316 -3.26 -15.14 15.94
CA ASN A 316 -3.46 -15.93 17.16
C ASN A 316 -4.69 -16.88 17.14
N LYS A 317 -5.56 -16.79 16.13
CA LYS A 317 -6.73 -17.68 15.99
C LYS A 317 -6.63 -18.53 14.72
N ARG A 318 -6.85 -19.84 14.88
CA ARG A 318 -6.77 -20.84 13.79
C ARG A 318 -7.94 -20.78 12.79
N HIS A 319 -9.07 -20.21 13.19
CA HIS A 319 -10.38 -20.44 12.53
C HIS A 319 -10.49 -19.88 11.10
N SER A 320 -9.58 -19.01 10.66
CA SER A 320 -9.66 -18.37 9.33
C SER A 320 -8.67 -18.90 8.28
N LEU A 321 -7.61 -19.61 8.70
CA LEU A 321 -6.52 -19.99 7.78
C LEU A 321 -6.85 -21.20 6.88
N VAL A 322 -7.79 -22.06 7.31
CA VAL A 322 -8.11 -23.34 6.64
C VAL A 322 -9.13 -23.19 5.50
N LEU A 323 -9.86 -22.08 5.42
CA LEU A 323 -10.92 -21.89 4.40
C LEU A 323 -10.41 -21.39 3.03
N SER A 324 -9.09 -21.28 2.82
CA SER A 324 -8.53 -20.85 1.51
C SER A 324 -7.66 -21.89 0.81
N SER A 325 -7.48 -23.08 1.40
CA SER A 325 -6.62 -24.14 0.83
C SER A 325 -7.33 -25.46 0.52
N SER A 326 -8.67 -25.52 0.44
CA SER A 326 -9.36 -26.72 -0.04
C SER A 326 -10.60 -26.45 -0.89
N SER A 327 -10.69 -27.24 -1.98
CA SER A 327 -11.79 -27.43 -2.94
C SER A 327 -11.93 -26.47 -4.13
N SER A 328 -11.06 -26.68 -5.13
CA SER A 328 -11.55 -26.86 -6.49
C SER A 328 -12.41 -28.14 -6.53
N ALA A 329 -13.71 -27.99 -6.32
CA ALA A 329 -14.69 -29.01 -6.66
C ALA A 329 -15.55 -28.45 -7.79
N THR A 330 -15.31 -28.96 -8.99
CA THR A 330 -16.22 -28.88 -10.12
C THR A 330 -17.59 -29.41 -9.71
N SER A 331 -18.57 -28.53 -9.58
CA SER A 331 -19.98 -28.91 -9.65
C SER A 331 -20.52 -28.46 -11.01
N SER A 332 -20.80 -29.44 -11.86
CA SER A 332 -21.60 -29.28 -13.07
C SER A 332 -23.01 -28.84 -12.67
N LEU A 333 -23.37 -27.60 -12.98
CA LEU A 333 -24.74 -27.11 -12.89
C LEU A 333 -25.50 -27.59 -14.14
N SER A 334 -26.36 -28.59 -13.96
CA SER A 334 -27.43 -28.91 -14.89
C SER A 334 -28.39 -27.73 -15.00
N SER A 335 -28.71 -27.34 -16.23
CA SER A 335 -29.69 -26.32 -16.55
C SER A 335 -31.10 -26.77 -16.16
N SER A 336 -31.69 -26.09 -15.18
CA SER A 336 -33.14 -26.06 -14.98
C SER A 336 -33.61 -24.63 -15.11
N SER A 337 -34.32 -24.36 -16.20
CA SER A 337 -34.98 -23.09 -16.54
C SER A 337 -36.13 -22.82 -15.58
N LEU A 338 -36.00 -21.78 -14.75
CA LEU A 338 -37.16 -21.10 -14.16
C LEU A 338 -37.36 -19.77 -14.89
N MET A 339 -38.46 -19.68 -15.62
CA MET A 339 -38.95 -18.44 -16.21
C MET A 339 -39.42 -17.48 -15.11
N TYR A 340 -39.00 -16.22 -15.19
CA TYR A 340 -39.69 -15.10 -14.54
C TYR A 340 -40.32 -14.21 -15.63
N PRO A 341 -41.60 -13.81 -15.49
CA PRO A 341 -42.27 -12.99 -16.50
C PRO A 341 -41.80 -11.53 -16.42
N ILE A 342 -41.42 -10.99 -17.58
CA ILE A 342 -41.17 -9.56 -17.79
C ILE A 342 -42.53 -8.88 -17.99
N ALA A 343 -42.92 -7.98 -17.08
CA ALA A 343 -44.02 -7.06 -17.29
C ALA A 343 -43.52 -5.87 -18.13
N MET A 344 -43.92 -5.80 -19.41
CA MET A 344 -43.81 -4.60 -20.24
C MET A 344 -44.98 -3.67 -19.94
N ILE A 345 -44.69 -2.41 -19.61
CA ILE A 345 -45.66 -1.31 -19.62
C ILE A 345 -45.44 -0.52 -20.90
N LEU A 346 -46.42 -0.60 -21.80
CA LEU A 346 -46.57 0.19 -23.01
C LEU A 346 -47.35 1.47 -22.67
N VAL A 347 -46.76 2.64 -22.87
CA VAL A 347 -47.50 3.91 -22.88
C VAL A 347 -47.52 4.43 -24.31
N ALA A 348 -48.70 4.36 -24.93
CA ALA A 348 -49.01 5.03 -26.18
C ALA A 348 -49.57 6.42 -25.87
N LEU A 349 -49.01 7.46 -26.48
CA LEU A 349 -49.65 8.78 -26.57
C LEU A 349 -49.70 9.22 -28.03
N SER A 350 -50.92 9.54 -28.43
CA SER A 350 -51.41 9.82 -29.77
C SER A 350 -50.91 11.16 -30.33
N TYR A 351 -50.69 11.16 -31.64
CA TYR A 351 -50.50 12.34 -32.49
C TYR A 351 -51.71 13.27 -32.45
N SER A 352 -51.48 14.58 -32.49
CA SER A 352 -52.42 15.56 -33.04
C SER A 352 -51.66 16.60 -33.86
N TYR A 353 -52.13 16.70 -35.10
CA TYR A 353 -51.65 17.55 -36.19
C TYR A 353 -52.11 19.00 -35.97
N ILE A 354 -51.21 19.99 -36.05
CA ILE A 354 -51.58 21.35 -36.48
C ILE A 354 -50.49 21.88 -37.41
N LEU A 355 -50.92 22.15 -38.65
CA LEU A 355 -50.23 22.81 -39.76
C LEU A 355 -50.84 24.22 -39.88
N VAL A 356 -50.05 25.30 -39.80
CA VAL A 356 -50.31 26.63 -40.40
C VAL A 356 -48.95 27.35 -40.53
N LYS A 357 -48.38 27.48 -41.74
CA LYS A 357 -48.15 28.74 -42.53
C LYS A 357 -47.63 29.92 -41.68
N GLN A 358 -46.54 30.62 -42.00
CA GLN A 358 -45.97 31.06 -43.28
C GLN A 358 -44.46 31.25 -43.14
#